data_AF-A0AAV7HET7-F1
#
_entry.id   AF-A0AAV7HET7-F1
#
_cell.length_a   1.000
_cell.length_b   1.000
_cell.length_c   1.000
_cell.angle_alpha   90.00
_cell.angle_beta   90.00
_cell.angle_gamma   90.00
#
_symmetry.space_group_name_H-M   'P 1'
#
loop_
_entity.id
_entity.type
_entity.pdbx_description
1 polymer ?
#
loop_
_entity_poly.entity_id
_entity_poly.type
_entity_poly.pdbx_seq_one_letter_code
_entity_poly.pdbx_strand_id
1 'polypeptide(L)'
;MANKTDDVISTITGDSLITFRKKFYFPNDMVMKVPTTSNRARFPPLGFVTIYEFSLRAGLRFPPSPKLIDILTIYKVSLSQLSYRAMSIIMGLIILFQDHGAVLSLECLS
;
A
#
# COMPACT_ATOMS: atom_id res chain seq x y z
N MET A 1 -19.06 -0.43 6.08
CA MET A 1 -18.93 0.41 7.29
C MET A 1 -17.61 1.14 7.18
N ALA A 2 -17.61 2.44 6.86
CA ALA A 2 -16.36 3.21 6.78
C ALA A 2 -15.79 3.35 8.20
N ASN A 3 -14.60 2.80 8.45
CA ASN A 3 -13.98 2.85 9.76
C ASN A 3 -13.66 4.30 10.13
N LYS A 4 -14.03 4.68 11.35
CA LYS A 4 -13.87 6.02 11.97
C LYS A 4 -12.42 6.55 11.98
N THR A 5 -11.44 5.70 11.66
CA THR A 5 -10.01 6.00 11.61
C THR A 5 -9.55 6.76 10.36
N ASP A 6 -10.33 6.77 9.28
CA ASP A 6 -9.87 7.37 8.01
C ASP A 6 -9.93 8.90 7.99
N ASP A 7 -10.68 9.55 8.89
CA ASP A 7 -10.77 11.02 8.95
C ASP A 7 -9.66 11.67 9.79
N VAL A 8 -8.71 10.88 10.29
CA VAL A 8 -7.58 11.39 11.08
C VAL A 8 -6.58 12.09 10.16
N ILE A 9 -6.29 13.36 10.47
CA ILE A 9 -5.25 14.14 9.80
C ILE A 9 -3.89 13.50 10.09
N SER A 10 -3.07 13.34 9.06
CA SER A 10 -1.72 12.79 9.21
C SER A 10 -0.86 13.69 10.10
N THR A 11 -0.14 13.08 11.03
CA THR A 11 0.87 13.75 11.87
C THR A 11 2.30 13.53 11.35
N ILE A 12 2.45 12.90 10.17
CA ILE A 12 3.74 12.58 9.56
C ILE A 12 4.41 13.88 9.10
N THR A 13 5.69 14.03 9.45
CA THR A 13 6.54 15.16 9.05
C THR A 13 7.67 14.72 8.12
N GLY A 14 8.45 15.66 7.58
CA GLY A 14 9.66 15.34 6.81
C GLY A 14 10.65 14.46 7.60
N ASP A 15 10.87 14.75 8.88
CA ASP A 15 11.74 13.97 9.77
C ASP A 15 11.21 12.55 9.99
N SER A 16 9.89 12.39 10.00
CA SER A 16 9.24 11.07 10.07
C SER A 16 9.58 10.25 8.81
N LEU A 17 9.59 10.86 7.63
CA LEU A 17 9.97 10.17 6.38
C LEU A 17 11.44 9.75 6.35
N ILE A 18 12.35 10.59 6.84
CA ILE A 18 13.78 10.23 7.00
C ILE A 18 13.91 9.02 7.93
N THR A 19 13.18 9.03 9.04
CA THR A 19 13.14 7.92 10.01
C THR A 19 12.57 6.65 9.39
N PHE A 20 11.47 6.75 8.63
CA PHE A 20 10.84 5.62 7.96
C PHE A 20 11.75 4.98 6.91
N ARG A 21 12.48 5.79 6.13
CA ARG A 21 13.45 5.29 5.16
C ARG A 21 14.47 4.37 5.83
N LYS A 22 15.04 4.79 6.96
CA LYS A 22 16.02 4.00 7.73
C LYS A 22 15.38 2.79 8.40
N LYS A 23 14.23 2.98 9.05
CA LYS A 23 13.57 1.96 9.88
C LYS A 23 12.92 0.84 9.06
N PHE A 24 12.37 1.16 7.90
CA PHE A 24 11.65 0.23 7.03
C PHE A 24 12.39 -0.07 5.73
N TYR A 25 13.65 0.35 5.61
CA TYR A 25 14.57 0.07 4.51
C TYR A 25 14.00 0.45 3.13
N PHE A 26 13.46 1.67 3.03
CA PHE A 26 12.91 2.13 1.75
C PHE A 26 14.01 2.41 0.71
N PRO A 27 13.83 1.98 -0.55
CA PRO A 27 14.80 2.23 -1.64
C PRO A 27 15.08 3.72 -1.82
N ASN A 28 16.35 4.10 -2.01
CA ASN A 28 16.78 5.51 -2.08
C ASN A 28 16.12 6.31 -3.20
N ASP A 29 15.81 5.65 -4.31
CA ASP A 29 15.11 6.16 -5.48
C ASP A 29 13.60 6.34 -5.27
N MET A 30 13.03 5.77 -4.20
CA MET A 30 11.62 5.94 -3.87
C MET A 30 11.33 7.39 -3.44
N VAL A 31 10.44 8.05 -4.18
CA VAL A 31 9.93 9.38 -3.85
C VAL A 31 8.92 9.28 -2.71
N MET A 32 9.17 10.00 -1.62
CA MET A 32 8.22 10.13 -0.51
C MET A 32 7.75 11.57 -0.40
N LYS A 33 6.47 11.74 -0.04
CA LYS A 33 5.85 13.05 0.13
C LYS A 33 5.10 13.11 1.46
N VAL A 34 5.28 14.20 2.19
CA VAL A 34 4.52 14.47 3.42
C VAL A 34 3.05 14.67 3.05
N PRO A 35 2.11 13.95 3.69
CA PRO A 35 0.69 14.16 3.45
C PRO A 35 0.26 15.56 3.89
N THR A 36 -0.58 16.21 3.10
CA THR A 36 -1.24 17.47 3.49
C THR A 36 -2.48 17.17 4.34
N THR A 37 -3.01 18.19 5.02
CA THR A 37 -4.20 18.06 5.89
C THR A 37 -5.46 17.61 5.15
N SER A 38 -5.53 17.85 3.83
CA SER A 38 -6.62 17.40 2.96
C SER A 38 -6.44 15.98 2.45
N ASN A 39 -5.25 15.39 2.53
CA ASN A 39 -5.03 14.04 2.04
C ASN A 39 -5.66 13.01 2.98
N ARG A 40 -6.18 11.94 2.38
CA ARG A 40 -6.77 10.79 3.08
C ARG A 40 -6.15 9.53 2.54
N ALA A 41 -5.81 8.58 3.41
CA ALA A 41 -5.11 7.38 2.96
C ALA A 41 -5.95 6.57 1.96
N ARG A 42 -7.28 6.54 2.12
CA ARG A 42 -8.19 5.87 1.18
C ARG A 42 -8.25 6.53 -0.21
N PHE A 43 -7.82 7.79 -0.34
CA PHE A 43 -7.84 8.59 -1.57
C PHE A 43 -6.42 9.07 -1.92
N PRO A 44 -5.58 8.19 -2.48
CA PRO A 44 -4.23 8.57 -2.88
C PRO A 44 -4.24 9.69 -3.93
N PRO A 45 -3.33 10.67 -3.85
CA PRO A 45 -3.06 11.58 -4.97
C PRO A 45 -2.61 10.81 -6.21
N LEU A 46 -2.87 11.38 -7.40
CA LEU A 46 -2.47 10.76 -8.67
C LEU A 46 -0.96 10.47 -8.69
N GLY A 47 -0.59 9.25 -9.03
CA GLY A 47 0.81 8.80 -9.08
C GLY A 47 1.43 8.43 -7.72
N PHE A 48 0.65 8.47 -6.63
CA PHE A 48 1.11 8.09 -5.30
C PHE A 48 0.35 6.88 -4.77
N VAL A 49 1.00 6.16 -3.87
CA VAL A 49 0.33 5.18 -2.99
C VAL A 49 0.32 5.75 -1.59
N THR A 50 -0.80 5.58 -0.88
CA THR A 50 -0.97 6.04 0.49
C THR A 50 -1.16 4.86 1.43
N ILE A 51 -0.56 4.93 2.61
CA ILE A 51 -0.61 3.88 3.63
C ILE A 51 -0.65 4.49 5.03
N TYR A 52 -1.03 3.67 6.01
CA TYR A 52 -0.83 3.99 7.42
C TYR A 52 0.54 3.52 7.89
N GLU A 53 1.15 4.22 8.86
CA GLU A 53 2.38 3.75 9.52
C GLU A 53 2.19 2.35 10.13
N PHE A 54 1.00 2.07 10.65
CA PHE A 54 0.65 0.75 11.17
C PHE A 54 0.88 -0.36 10.15
N SER A 55 0.61 -0.13 8.86
CA SER A 55 0.85 -1.12 7.81
C SER A 55 2.33 -1.46 7.67
N LEU A 56 3.22 -0.47 7.81
CA LEU A 56 4.68 -0.67 7.81
C LEU A 56 5.14 -1.48 9.04
N ARG A 57 4.60 -1.14 10.21
CA ARG A 57 4.86 -1.87 11.46
C ARG A 57 4.37 -3.31 11.40
N ALA A 58 3.24 -3.54 10.72
CA ALA A 58 2.67 -4.87 10.54
C ALA A 58 3.47 -5.75 9.57
N GLY A 59 4.34 -5.15 8.73
CA GLY A 59 5.24 -5.89 7.85
C GLY A 59 5.18 -5.50 6.39
N LEU A 60 4.37 -4.52 5.99
CA LEU A 60 4.37 -4.01 4.62
C LEU A 60 5.77 -3.45 4.28
N ARG A 61 6.30 -3.86 3.12
CA ARG A 61 7.58 -3.41 2.59
C ARG A 61 7.40 -2.81 1.20
N PHE A 62 8.36 -1.98 0.81
CA PHE A 62 8.33 -1.24 -0.45
C PHE A 62 9.50 -1.61 -1.36
N PRO A 63 9.27 -1.61 -2.69
CA PRO A 63 7.98 -1.38 -3.34
C PRO A 63 7.03 -2.59 -3.19
N PRO A 64 5.69 -2.39 -3.12
CA PRO A 64 4.74 -3.49 -3.21
C PRO A 64 4.84 -4.16 -4.58
N SER A 65 4.43 -5.43 -4.67
CA SER A 65 4.42 -6.16 -5.94
C SER A 65 3.58 -5.42 -6.99
N PRO A 66 4.07 -5.24 -8.22
CA PRO A 66 3.29 -4.64 -9.31
C PRO A 66 1.92 -5.30 -9.48
N LYS A 67 1.85 -6.63 -9.34
CA LYS A 67 0.61 -7.39 -9.46
C LYS A 67 -0.41 -7.03 -8.40
N LEU A 68 0.04 -6.75 -7.17
CA LEU A 68 -0.82 -6.26 -6.10
C LEU A 68 -1.38 -4.88 -6.45
N ILE A 69 -0.56 -3.99 -7.00
CA ILE A 69 -1.00 -2.65 -7.45
C ILE A 69 -2.02 -2.76 -8.59
N ASP A 70 -1.82 -3.67 -9.54
CA ASP A 70 -2.77 -3.88 -10.65
C ASP A 70 -4.14 -4.34 -10.14
N ILE A 71 -4.16 -5.33 -9.24
CA ILE A 71 -5.38 -5.83 -8.58
C ILE A 71 -6.11 -4.69 -7.88
N LEU A 72 -5.38 -3.90 -7.08
CA LEU A 72 -5.95 -2.77 -6.35
C LEU A 72 -6.53 -1.70 -7.26
N THR A 73 -5.87 -1.46 -8.39
CA THR A 73 -6.31 -0.50 -9.40
C THR A 73 -7.64 -0.92 -10.03
N ILE A 74 -7.82 -2.20 -10.36
CA ILE A 74 -9.09 -2.71 -10.92
C ILE A 74 -10.23 -2.57 -9.94
N TYR A 75 -10.02 -2.99 -8.71
CA TYR A 75 -11.05 -2.92 -7.68
C TYR A 75 -11.26 -1.48 -7.17
N LYS A 76 -10.47 -0.52 -7.64
CA LYS A 76 -10.49 0.89 -7.20
C LYS A 76 -10.32 1.01 -5.69
N VAL A 77 -9.48 0.14 -5.11
CA VAL A 77 -9.19 0.09 -3.68
C VAL A 77 -7.79 0.65 -3.44
N SER A 78 -7.65 1.56 -2.47
CA SER A 78 -6.33 2.03 -2.04
C SER A 78 -5.61 0.97 -1.20
N LEU A 79 -4.29 0.87 -1.33
CA LEU A 79 -3.44 0.01 -0.50
C LEU A 79 -3.67 0.23 1.00
N SER A 80 -4.04 1.45 1.43
CA SER A 80 -4.34 1.74 2.83
C SER A 80 -5.60 1.06 3.38
N GLN A 81 -6.53 0.66 2.51
CA GLN A 81 -7.84 0.11 2.91
C GLN A 81 -7.76 -1.39 3.19
N LEU A 82 -6.70 -2.06 2.72
CA LEU A 82 -6.46 -3.46 2.98
C LEU A 82 -5.74 -3.62 4.32
N SER A 83 -6.25 -4.54 5.14
CA SER A 83 -5.54 -4.97 6.34
C SER A 83 -4.24 -5.69 5.96
N TYR A 84 -3.24 -5.65 6.84
CA TYR A 84 -2.00 -6.41 6.63
C TYR A 84 -2.27 -7.90 6.40
N ARG A 85 -3.22 -8.50 7.12
CA ARG A 85 -3.61 -9.91 6.92
C ARG A 85 -4.12 -10.16 5.49
N ALA A 86 -4.99 -9.28 4.99
CA ALA A 86 -5.51 -9.40 3.64
C ALA A 86 -4.39 -9.24 2.60
N MET A 87 -3.45 -8.32 2.80
CA MET A 87 -2.26 -8.19 1.95
C MET A 87 -1.43 -9.47 1.92
N SER A 88 -1.13 -10.04 3.09
CA SER A 88 -0.34 -11.27 3.18
C SER A 88 -1.02 -12.44 2.46
N ILE A 89 -2.34 -12.58 2.57
CA ILE A 89 -3.11 -13.61 1.86
C ILE A 89 -3.04 -13.39 0.35
N ILE A 90 -3.30 -12.16 -0.14
CA ILE A 90 -3.24 -11.84 -1.56
C ILE A 90 -1.84 -12.10 -2.12
N MET A 91 -0.80 -11.66 -1.42
CA MET A 91 0.59 -11.92 -1.81
C MET A 91 0.91 -13.41 -1.84
N GLY A 92 0.44 -14.18 -0.85
CA GLY A 92 0.60 -15.64 -0.83
C GLY A 92 -0.06 -16.31 -2.04
N LEU A 93 -1.27 -15.88 -2.41
CA LEU A 93 -1.95 -16.37 -3.61
C LEU A 93 -1.21 -15.98 -4.90
N ILE A 94 -0.71 -14.74 -4.99
CA ILE A 94 0.10 -14.30 -6.14
C ILE A 94 1.33 -15.19 -6.31
N ILE A 95 2.07 -15.44 -5.23
CA ILE A 95 3.28 -16.27 -5.26
C ILE A 95 2.93 -17.72 -5.61
N LEU A 96 1.87 -18.29 -5.01
CA LEU A 96 1.43 -19.66 -5.28
C LEU A 96 1.07 -19.85 -6.76
N PHE A 97 0.30 -18.91 -7.35
CA PHE A 97 -0.05 -19.00 -8.76
C PHE A 97 1.18 -18.87 -9.67
N GLN A 98 2.11 -17.96 -9.33
CA GLN A 98 3.36 -17.81 -10.06
C GLN A 98 4.20 -19.09 -10.03
N ASP A 99 4.31 -19.75 -8.87
CA ASP A 99 5.05 -21.01 -8.70
C ASP A 99 4.47 -22.14 -9.56
N HIS A 100 3.14 -22.21 -9.66
CA HIS A 100 2.45 -23.17 -10.51
C HIS A 100 2.35 -22.78 -12.00
N GLY A 101 3.02 -21.71 -12.43
CA GLY A 101 2.99 -21.23 -13.81
C GLY A 101 1.64 -20.64 -14.24
N ALA A 102 0.74 -20.39 -13.30
CA ALA A 102 -0.54 -19.76 -13.56
C ALA A 102 -0.37 -18.24 -13.67
N VAL A 103 -0.81 -17.68 -14.79
CA VAL A 103 -0.88 -16.23 -14.97
C VAL A 103 -2.20 -15.75 -14.37
N LEU A 104 -2.13 -14.94 -13.31
CA LEU A 104 -3.25 -14.14 -12.85
C LEU A 104 -3.64 -13.19 -13.99
N SER A 105 -4.56 -13.62 -14.86
CA SER A 105 -5.08 -12.77 -15.92
C SER A 105 -5.94 -11.69 -15.28
N LEU A 106 -5.61 -10.46 -15.60
CA LEU A 106 -6.27 -9.30 -15.06
C LEU A 106 -7.72 -9.19 -15.57
N GLU A 107 -8.01 -9.83 -16.70
CA GLU A 107 -9.34 -9.95 -17.32
C GLU A 107 -10.30 -10.83 -16.51
N CYS A 108 -9.79 -11.76 -15.70
CA CYS A 108 -10.63 -12.63 -14.87
C CYS A 108 -11.07 -11.97 -13.56
N LEU A 109 -10.62 -10.73 -13.29
CA LEU A 109 -10.87 -10.01 -12.03
C LEU A 109 -11.96 -8.93 -12.16
N SER A 110 -12.45 -8.66 -13.37
CA SER A 110 -13.56 -7.73 -13.67
C SER A 110 -14.92 -8.42 -13.65
#